data_AF-A0A1H9T3D4-F1
#
_entry.id   AF-A0A1H9T3D4-F1
#
_cell.length_a   1.000
_cell.length_b   1.000
_cell.length_c   1.000
_cell.angle_alpha   90.00
_cell.angle_beta   90.00
_cell.angle_gamma   90.00
#
_symmetry.space_group_name_H-M   'P 1'
#
loop_
_entity.id
_entity.type
_entity.pdbx_description
1 polymer ?
#
loop_
_entity_poly.entity_id
_entity_poly.type
_entity_poly.pdbx_seq_one_letter_code
_entity_poly.pdbx_strand_id
1 'polypeptide(L)'
;MNTSNITNYKPKDFAELLGVSVKTLQRWDREGTLKANRTPTDRRYYTYDQYLQFKGINTENDNRQIVIYARVSTRNQKDDLHKQVSFLRQFCNARGIIVDQCIEDYGSGLNYNRKKWNELLDEVMEQKIKTIIVT
;
A
#
# COMPACT_ATOMS: atom_id res chain seq x y z
N MET A 1 10.17 4.06 -20.07
CA MET A 1 8.88 3.92 -20.78
C MET A 1 8.53 2.45 -20.80
N ASN A 2 7.66 1.98 -19.90
CA ASN A 2 7.06 0.66 -20.00
C ASN A 2 5.59 0.87 -20.29
N THR A 3 5.18 0.54 -21.51
CA THR A 3 3.81 0.48 -21.95
C THR A 3 3.10 -0.60 -21.14
N SER A 4 2.36 -0.21 -20.11
CA SER A 4 1.38 -1.07 -19.47
C SER A 4 0.45 -1.55 -20.58
N ASN A 5 0.49 -2.85 -20.89
CA ASN A 5 -0.54 -3.47 -21.71
C ASN A 5 -1.86 -3.33 -20.94
N ILE A 6 -2.60 -2.25 -21.17
CA ILE A 6 -3.95 -2.07 -20.63
C ILE A 6 -4.82 -3.09 -21.36
N THR A 7 -4.85 -4.32 -20.85
CA THR A 7 -5.72 -5.37 -21.37
C THR A 7 -7.13 -5.06 -20.89
N ASN A 8 -7.92 -4.41 -21.75
CA ASN A 8 -9.35 -4.25 -21.54
C ASN A 8 -10.02 -5.63 -21.71
N TYR A 9 -10.59 -6.15 -20.63
CA TYR A 9 -11.33 -7.40 -20.63
C TYR A 9 -12.77 -7.19 -21.12
N LYS A 10 -13.23 -8.11 -21.98
CA LYS A 10 -14.66 -8.20 -22.28
C LYS A 10 -15.40 -8.75 -21.07
N PRO A 11 -16.72 -8.50 -20.92
CA PRO A 11 -17.48 -9.02 -19.79
C PRO A 11 -17.41 -10.53 -19.61
N LYS A 12 -17.23 -11.28 -20.71
CA LYS A 12 -17.04 -12.75 -20.66
C LYS A 12 -15.73 -13.11 -19.95
N ASP A 13 -14.61 -12.59 -20.46
CA ASP A 13 -13.27 -12.88 -19.96
C ASP A 13 -13.12 -12.42 -18.50
N PHE A 14 -13.69 -11.27 -18.15
CA PHE A 14 -13.65 -10.75 -16.78
C PHE A 14 -14.52 -11.57 -15.81
N ALA A 15 -15.66 -12.07 -16.27
CA ALA A 15 -16.51 -12.95 -15.45
C ALA A 15 -15.83 -14.29 -15.18
N GLU A 16 -15.14 -14.86 -16.18
CA GLU A 16 -14.30 -16.05 -16.01
C GLU A 16 -13.17 -15.80 -15.01
N LEU A 17 -12.48 -14.65 -15.11
CA LEU A 17 -11.44 -14.24 -14.17
C LEU A 17 -11.94 -14.12 -12.71
N LEU A 18 -13.17 -13.65 -12.51
CA LEU A 18 -13.80 -13.52 -11.19
C LEU A 18 -14.48 -14.83 -10.71
N GLY A 19 -14.59 -15.85 -11.57
CA GLY A 19 -15.31 -17.08 -11.25
C GLY A 19 -16.82 -16.90 -11.12
N VAL A 20 -17.41 -15.93 -11.84
CA VAL A 20 -18.85 -15.64 -11.81
C VAL A 20 -19.46 -15.70 -13.19
N SER A 21 -20.80 -15.70 -13.27
CA SER A 21 -21.50 -15.60 -14.55
C SER A 21 -21.47 -14.17 -15.10
N VAL A 22 -21.52 -14.02 -16.43
CA VAL A 22 -21.67 -12.70 -17.08
C VAL A 22 -22.94 -11.97 -16.63
N LYS A 23 -24.03 -12.71 -16.34
CA LYS A 23 -25.27 -12.13 -15.80
C LYS A 23 -25.06 -11.51 -14.42
N THR A 24 -24.27 -12.16 -13.56
CA THR A 24 -23.90 -11.62 -12.24
C THR A 24 -23.12 -10.32 -12.40
N LEU A 25 -22.14 -10.31 -13.30
CA LEU A 25 -21.32 -9.14 -13.60
C LEU A 25 -22.15 -7.95 -14.13
N GLN A 26 -23.12 -8.21 -15.01
CA GLN A 26 -24.06 -7.18 -15.50
C GLN A 26 -25.02 -6.68 -14.42
N ARG A 27 -25.43 -7.54 -13.49
CA ARG A 27 -26.24 -7.14 -12.35
C ARG A 27 -25.46 -6.21 -11.43
N TRP A 28 -24.21 -6.53 -11.12
CA TRP A 28 -23.33 -5.68 -10.32
C TRP A 28 -23.04 -4.31 -10.95
N ASP A 29 -22.97 -4.23 -12.28
CA ASP A 29 -22.88 -2.94 -13.00
C ASP A 29 -24.14 -2.08 -12.77
N ARG A 30 -25.32 -2.71 -12.79
CA ARG A 30 -26.61 -2.00 -12.57
C ARG A 30 -26.79 -1.57 -11.11
N GLU A 31 -26.37 -2.41 -10.17
CA GLU A 31 -26.46 -2.16 -8.72
C GLU A 31 -25.36 -1.22 -8.21
N GLY A 32 -24.29 -1.00 -8.99
CA GLY A 32 -23.14 -0.18 -8.61
C GLY A 32 -22.06 -0.93 -7.83
N THR A 33 -22.25 -2.21 -7.52
CA THR A 33 -21.28 -3.07 -6.81
C THR A 33 -19.96 -3.22 -7.55
N LEU A 34 -19.99 -3.33 -8.88
CA LEU A 34 -18.81 -3.31 -9.74
C LEU A 34 -19.18 -2.68 -11.09
N LYS A 35 -18.96 -1.38 -11.20
CA LYS A 35 -19.35 -0.57 -12.36
C LYS A 35 -18.47 -0.86 -13.57
N ALA A 36 -19.06 -1.15 -14.72
CA ALA A 36 -18.31 -1.35 -15.95
C ALA A 36 -17.80 -0.03 -16.51
N ASN A 37 -16.60 -0.04 -17.09
CA ASN A 37 -16.20 1.05 -17.97
C ASN A 37 -16.93 0.93 -19.31
N ARG A 38 -17.12 2.06 -19.99
CA ARG A 38 -17.88 2.14 -21.24
C ARG A 38 -17.04 2.75 -22.35
N THR A 39 -17.09 2.14 -23.53
CA THR A 39 -16.57 2.75 -24.75
C THR A 39 -17.48 3.92 -25.17
N PRO A 40 -17.04 4.80 -26.09
CA PRO A 40 -17.93 5.81 -26.68
C PRO A 40 -19.20 5.22 -27.32
N THR A 41 -19.18 3.93 -27.66
CA THR A 41 -20.33 3.16 -28.18
C THR A 41 -21.13 2.41 -27.11
N ASP A 42 -20.98 2.79 -25.83
CA ASP A 42 -21.61 2.19 -24.64
C ASP A 42 -21.33 0.69 -24.41
N ARG A 43 -20.27 0.14 -24.99
CA ARG A 43 -19.89 -1.26 -24.73
C ARG A 43 -19.14 -1.38 -23.41
N ARG A 44 -19.55 -2.37 -22.59
CA ARG A 44 -18.90 -2.70 -21.31
C ARG A 44 -17.51 -3.28 -21.52
N TYR A 45 -16.55 -2.79 -20.75
CA TYR A 45 -15.24 -3.42 -20.58
C TYR A 45 -14.76 -3.24 -19.14
N TYR A 46 -13.78 -4.06 -18.75
CA TYR A 46 -13.18 -4.05 -17.42
C TYR A 46 -11.66 -4.01 -17.50
N THR A 47 -11.01 -3.49 -16.47
CA THR A 47 -9.54 -3.48 -16.36
C THR A 47 -9.06 -4.45 -15.29
N TYR A 48 -7.78 -4.82 -15.34
CA TYR A 48 -7.19 -5.64 -14.29
C TYR A 48 -7.21 -4.93 -12.92
N ASP A 49 -7.10 -3.60 -12.89
CA ASP A 49 -7.18 -2.83 -11.64
C ASP A 49 -8.57 -2.94 -10.99
N GLN A 50 -9.65 -3.00 -11.79
CA GLN A 50 -10.99 -3.26 -11.24
C GLN A 50 -11.08 -4.65 -10.61
N TYR A 51 -10.38 -5.65 -11.15
CA TYR A 51 -10.29 -6.97 -10.53
C TYR A 51 -9.56 -6.89 -9.18
N LEU A 52 -8.38 -6.25 -9.16
CA LEU A 52 -7.59 -6.07 -7.95
C LEU A 52 -8.38 -5.34 -6.86
N GLN A 53 -9.01 -4.21 -7.21
CA GLN A 53 -9.88 -3.44 -6.32
C GLN A 53 -11.05 -4.27 -5.79
N PHE A 54 -11.74 -5.02 -6.65
CA PHE A 54 -12.86 -5.88 -6.25
C PHE A 54 -12.43 -7.02 -5.32
N LYS A 55 -11.21 -7.55 -5.51
CA LYS A 55 -10.61 -8.56 -4.62
C LYS A 55 -10.03 -7.97 -3.33
N GLY A 56 -10.12 -6.65 -3.13
CA GLY A 56 -9.55 -5.95 -1.97
C GLY A 56 -8.03 -5.79 -2.04
N ILE A 57 -7.43 -6.05 -3.20
CA ILE A 57 -6.00 -5.90 -3.48
C ILE A 57 -5.80 -4.50 -4.06
N ASN A 58 -6.07 -3.45 -3.30
CA ASN A 58 -5.91 -2.08 -3.82
C ASN A 58 -4.42 -1.74 -3.98
N THR A 59 -3.97 -1.52 -5.22
CA THR A 59 -2.59 -1.09 -5.54
C THR A 59 -2.47 0.40 -5.84
N GLU A 60 -3.54 1.08 -6.29
CA GLU A 60 -3.42 2.46 -6.82
C GLU A 60 -3.79 3.59 -5.84
N ASN A 61 -4.57 3.31 -4.78
CA ASN A 61 -4.98 4.32 -3.78
C ASN A 61 -4.62 3.90 -2.35
N ASP A 62 -3.52 3.16 -2.20
CA ASP A 62 -3.00 2.84 -0.88
C ASP A 62 -2.29 4.07 -0.31
N ASN A 63 -3.06 4.97 0.30
CA ASN A 63 -2.58 6.20 0.95
C ASN A 63 -1.84 5.94 2.26
N ARG A 64 -1.58 4.67 2.60
CA ARG A 64 -0.90 4.31 3.83
C ARG A 64 0.59 4.61 3.72
N GLN A 65 1.12 5.20 4.78
CA GLN A 65 2.47 5.71 4.83
C GLN A 65 3.50 4.59 4.98
N ILE A 66 4.68 4.79 4.40
CA ILE A 66 5.88 4.00 4.65
C ILE A 66 6.77 4.78 5.61
N VAL A 67 7.07 4.17 6.76
CA VAL A 67 7.76 4.84 7.86
C VAL A 67 9.06 4.11 8.21
N ILE A 68 10.14 4.87 8.35
CA ILE A 68 11.37 4.39 8.98
C ILE A 68 11.27 4.60 10.50
N TYR A 69 11.59 3.59 11.30
CA TYR A 69 11.77 3.71 12.75
C TYR A 69 13.17 3.26 13.14
N ALA A 70 13.96 4.16 13.72
CA ALA A 70 15.31 3.89 14.21
C ALA A 70 15.41 4.23 15.70
N ARG A 71 16.14 3.40 16.46
CA ARG A 71 16.27 3.56 17.92
C ARG A 71 17.67 3.18 18.39
N VAL A 72 18.21 4.00 19.28
CA VAL A 72 19.38 3.66 20.09
C VAL A 72 19.03 3.65 21.58
N SER A 73 19.84 2.94 22.38
CA SER A 73 19.54 2.75 23.80
C SER A 73 19.75 4.02 24.63
N THR A 74 20.71 4.86 24.23
CA THR A 74 21.08 6.08 24.97
C THR A 74 21.32 7.26 24.02
N ARG A 75 21.20 8.48 24.54
CA ARG A 75 21.50 9.71 23.76
C ARG A 75 22.97 9.83 23.36
N ASN A 76 23.87 9.16 24.06
CA ASN A 76 25.30 9.15 23.73
C ASN A 76 25.58 8.40 22.40
N GLN A 77 24.63 7.58 21.94
CA GLN A 77 24.70 6.85 20.67
C GLN A 77 24.06 7.60 19.50
N LYS A 78 23.97 8.93 19.58
CA LYS A 78 23.34 9.76 18.54
C LYS A 78 23.98 9.57 17.16
N ASP A 79 25.31 9.44 17.11
CA ASP A 79 26.00 9.22 15.84
C ASP A 79 25.65 7.87 15.23
N ASP A 80 25.45 6.84 16.06
CA ASP A 80 25.00 5.53 15.59
C ASP A 80 23.55 5.57 15.09
N LEU A 81 22.69 6.35 15.76
CA LEU A 81 21.32 6.58 15.28
C LEU A 81 21.30 7.24 13.90
N HIS A 82 22.13 8.27 13.68
CA HIS A 82 22.26 8.91 12.38
C HIS A 82 22.77 7.94 11.30
N LYS A 83 23.72 7.06 11.63
CA LYS A 83 24.20 6.02 10.71
C LYS A 83 23.08 5.02 10.37
N GLN A 84 22.31 4.57 11.35
CA GLN A 84 21.16 3.68 11.13
C GLN A 84 20.12 4.33 10.21
N VAL A 85 19.73 5.57 10.47
CA VAL A 85 18.79 6.32 9.63
C VAL A 85 19.32 6.48 8.21
N SER A 86 20.60 6.84 8.06
CA SER A 86 21.22 7.00 6.75
C SER A 86 21.26 5.69 5.97
N PHE A 87 21.60 4.59 6.63
CA PHE A 87 21.59 3.25 6.03
C PHE A 87 20.19 2.85 5.56
N LEU A 88 19.16 3.03 6.40
CA LEU A 88 17.78 2.71 6.03
C LEU A 88 17.28 3.56 4.85
N ARG A 89 17.60 4.85 4.83
CA ARG A 89 17.26 5.73 3.69
C ARG A 89 17.93 5.26 2.40
N GLN A 90 19.23 4.93 2.45
CA GLN A 90 19.95 4.40 1.29
C GLN A 90 19.36 3.07 0.80
N PHE A 91 19.03 2.17 1.72
CA PHE A 91 18.35 0.91 1.42
C PHE A 91 17.00 1.13 0.72
N CYS A 92 16.18 2.07 1.22
CA CYS A 92 14.90 2.40 0.62
C CYS A 92 15.08 3.00 -0.78
N ASN A 93 15.97 3.98 -0.92
CA ASN A 93 16.26 4.63 -2.20
C ASN A 93 16.76 3.64 -3.25
N ALA A 94 17.66 2.73 -2.88
CA ALA A 94 18.18 1.70 -3.78
C ALA A 94 17.09 0.72 -4.27
N ARG A 95 16.01 0.56 -3.50
CA ARG A 95 14.86 -0.28 -3.85
C ARG A 95 13.69 0.50 -4.46
N GLY A 96 13.84 1.81 -4.68
CA GLY A 96 12.75 2.66 -5.19
C GLY A 96 11.58 2.81 -4.22
N ILE A 97 11.82 2.62 -2.91
CA ILE A 97 10.81 2.81 -1.87
C ILE A 97 10.79 4.28 -1.47
N ILE A 98 9.64 4.93 -1.62
CA ILE A 98 9.40 6.30 -1.17
C ILE A 98 9.01 6.24 0.31
N VAL A 99 9.77 6.91 1.16
CA VAL A 99 9.52 6.96 2.62
C VAL A 99 8.84 8.28 2.95
N ASP A 100 7.71 8.22 3.64
CA ASP A 100 6.92 9.40 4.02
C ASP A 100 7.45 10.02 5.32
N GLN A 101 7.90 9.19 6.26
CA GLN A 101 8.31 9.65 7.59
C GLN A 101 9.50 8.86 8.13
N CYS A 102 10.33 9.54 8.93
CA CYS A 102 11.44 8.95 9.65
C CYS A 102 11.31 9.30 11.14
N ILE A 103 11.16 8.28 11.97
CA ILE A 103 10.99 8.39 13.42
C ILE A 103 12.27 7.93 14.11
N GLU A 104 12.83 8.82 14.91
CA GLU A 104 14.02 8.60 15.72
C GLU A 104 13.65 8.53 17.21
N ASP A 105 14.17 7.53 17.92
CA ASP A 105 13.87 7.31 19.32
C ASP A 105 15.11 6.94 20.16
N TYR A 106 15.05 7.28 21.44
CA TYR A 106 16.12 7.03 22.42
C TYR A 106 15.53 6.32 23.63
N GLY A 107 16.11 5.18 24.00
CA GLY A 107 15.75 4.47 25.21
C GLY A 107 15.88 2.96 25.08
N SER A 108 15.80 2.26 26.22
CA SER A 108 15.89 0.80 26.27
C SER A 108 14.85 0.12 25.38
N GLY A 109 15.24 -0.98 24.72
CA GLY A 109 14.30 -1.84 23.99
C GLY A 109 13.25 -2.51 24.87
N LEU A 110 13.50 -2.59 26.18
CA LEU A 110 12.55 -3.10 27.18
C LEU A 110 11.56 -2.03 27.67
N ASN A 111 11.70 -0.78 27.23
CA ASN A 111 10.72 0.25 27.54
C ASN A 111 9.51 0.13 26.61
N TYR A 112 8.38 -0.30 27.15
CA TYR A 112 7.10 -0.38 26.43
C TYR A 112 6.33 0.96 26.42
N ASN A 113 6.70 1.93 27.25
CA ASN A 113 6.06 3.24 27.30
C ASN A 113 6.80 4.26 26.41
N ARG A 114 7.05 3.89 25.16
CA ARG A 114 7.72 4.74 24.16
C ARG A 114 6.68 5.50 23.36
N LYS A 115 6.53 6.80 23.64
CA LYS A 115 5.47 7.64 23.06
C LYS A 115 5.42 7.55 21.53
N LYS A 116 6.54 7.79 20.83
CA LYS A 116 6.59 7.78 19.36
C LYS A 116 6.32 6.39 18.76
N TRP A 117 6.78 5.33 19.43
CA TRP A 117 6.54 3.96 18.99
C TRP A 117 5.08 3.55 19.19
N ASN A 118 4.50 3.88 20.33
CA ASN A 118 3.10 3.55 20.63
C ASN A 118 2.15 4.33 19.71
N GLU A 119 2.43 5.59 19.43
CA GLU A 119 1.70 6.39 18.43
C GLU A 119 1.78 5.76 17.03
N LEU A 120 2.96 5.30 16.61
CA LEU A 120 3.12 4.57 15.34
C LEU A 120 2.30 3.25 15.33
N LEU A 121 2.22 2.54 16.45
CA LEU A 121 1.40 1.33 16.55
C LEU A 121 -0.10 1.65 16.48
N ASP A 122 -0.54 2.75 17.09
CA ASP A 122 -1.91 3.24 16.96
C ASP A 122 -2.25 3.55 15.50
N GLU A 123 -1.33 4.21 14.77
CA GLU A 123 -1.49 4.47 13.33
C GLU A 123 -1.52 3.18 12.49
N VAL A 124 -0.77 2.13 12.87
CA VAL A 124 -0.87 0.81 12.23
C VAL A 124 -2.25 0.20 12.48
N MET A 125 -2.77 0.26 13.71
CA MET A 125 -4.09 -0.26 14.06
C MET A 125 -5.21 0.49 13.32
N GLU A 126 -5.03 1.79 13.08
CA GLU A 126 -5.91 2.64 12.30
C GLU A 126 -5.78 2.45 10.77
N GLN A 127 -4.98 1.47 10.31
CA GLN A 127 -4.73 1.22 8.89
C GLN A 127 -4.15 2.44 8.15
N LYS A 128 -3.35 3.27 8.82
CA LYS A 128 -2.63 4.41 8.21
C LYS A 128 -1.23 4.06 7.73
N ILE A 129 -0.64 2.98 8.25
CA ILE A 129 0.73 2.58 7.94
C ILE A 129 0.74 1.33 7.07
N LYS A 130 1.50 1.38 5.98
CA LYS A 130 1.68 0.26 5.04
C LYS A 130 2.84 -0.63 5.47
N THR A 131 3.94 -0.01 5.85
CA THR A 131 5.21 -0.69 6.11
C THR A 131 6.04 0.12 7.09
N ILE A 132 6.59 -0.57 8.09
CA ILE A 132 7.58 -0.03 9.01
C ILE A 132 8.93 -0.64 8.65
N ILE A 133 9.94 0.20 8.45
CA ILE A 133 11.29 -0.19 8.11
C ILE A 133 12.18 0.07 9.33
N VAL A 134 12.87 -0.98 9.80
CA VAL A 134 13.74 -0.96 10.97
C VAL A 134 15.11 -1.55 10.62
N THR A 135 16.13 -1.23 11.41
CA THR A 135 17.45 -1.90 11.38
C THR A 135 17.47 -3.14 12.25
#